data_AF-A0A950S3H4-F1
#
_entry.id   AF-A0A950S3H4-F1
#
_cell.length_a   1.000
_cell.length_b   1.000
_cell.length_c   1.000
_cell.angle_alpha   90.00
_cell.angle_beta   90.00
_cell.angle_gamma   90.00
#
_symmetry.space_group_name_H-M   'P 1'
#
loop_
_entity.id
_entity.type
_entity.pdbx_description
1 polymer ?
#
loop_
_entity_poly.entity_id
_entity_poly.type
_entity_poly.pdbx_seq_one_letter_code
_entity_poly.pdbx_strand_id
1 'polypeptide(L)'
;MTITTNAVNKCVGLLASGQPIYYTSVEDRGYEGGRAAAHTWADYINYEMEHAPFDVSQLLAFMRGLAEAGPTRSGHRTPAVIVTLPCHGIDEQTFRANAWMVQQVLATGIHGILLCHAESPQAVKAFVESTRYPFAERRGLEVGRRGSGGQAGAAAIWGLPVQEYLRVADPWPLNPDGQLLLGLKI
;
A
#
# COMPACT_ATOMS: atom_id res chain seq x y z
N MET A 1 21.95 -10.80 -0.49
CA MET A 1 20.57 -10.29 -0.57
C MET A 1 20.27 -10.16 -2.04
N THR A 2 19.54 -11.12 -2.60
CA THR A 2 19.28 -11.18 -4.05
C THR A 2 18.26 -10.11 -4.39
N ILE A 3 18.64 -9.10 -5.17
CA ILE A 3 17.77 -8.03 -5.62
C ILE A 3 16.68 -8.67 -6.49
N THR A 4 15.43 -8.61 -6.06
CA THR A 4 14.27 -9.05 -6.86
C THR A 4 14.09 -8.08 -8.02
N THR A 5 14.70 -8.39 -9.16
CA THR A 5 14.58 -7.64 -10.42
C THR A 5 13.16 -7.66 -11.01
N ASN A 6 12.17 -8.24 -10.31
CA ASN A 6 10.76 -8.37 -10.69
C ASN A 6 9.80 -7.97 -9.54
N ALA A 7 10.13 -6.95 -8.74
CA ALA A 7 9.21 -6.44 -7.72
C ALA A 7 7.92 -5.88 -8.38
N VAL A 8 6.75 -6.17 -7.81
CA VAL A 8 5.48 -5.58 -8.26
C VAL A 8 5.44 -4.09 -7.93
N ASN A 9 6.01 -3.73 -6.77
CA ASN A 9 6.18 -2.36 -6.35
C ASN A 9 7.55 -1.83 -6.76
N LYS A 10 7.59 -0.95 -7.77
CA LYS A 10 8.82 -0.28 -8.26
C LYS A 10 9.65 0.32 -7.13
N CYS A 11 8.99 0.96 -6.16
CA CYS A 11 9.67 1.64 -5.05
C CYS A 11 10.43 0.66 -4.15
N VAL A 12 9.93 -0.56 -3.97
CA VAL A 12 10.67 -1.60 -3.22
C VAL A 12 11.96 -1.95 -3.93
N GLY A 13 11.93 -2.15 -5.25
CA GLY A 13 13.13 -2.45 -6.05
C GLY A 13 14.16 -1.31 -6.02
N LEU A 14 13.70 -0.06 -6.14
CA LEU A 14 14.56 1.13 -6.06
C LEU A 14 15.20 1.26 -4.68
N LEU A 15 14.41 1.22 -3.60
CA LEU A 15 14.93 1.32 -2.23
C LEU A 15 15.89 0.17 -1.89
N ALA A 16 15.59 -1.06 -2.33
CA ALA A 16 16.47 -2.21 -2.13
C ALA A 16 17.81 -2.08 -2.85
N SER A 17 17.88 -1.30 -3.93
CA SER A 17 19.11 -0.96 -4.65
C SER A 17 19.76 0.35 -4.18
N GLY A 18 19.29 0.91 -3.07
CA GLY A 18 19.82 2.15 -2.49
C GLY A 18 19.49 3.40 -3.30
N GLN A 19 18.51 3.34 -4.19
CA GLN A 19 18.07 4.49 -4.98
C GLN A 19 17.00 5.29 -4.23
N PRO A 20 17.00 6.64 -4.38
CA PRO A 20 15.89 7.45 -3.90
C PRO A 20 14.61 7.14 -4.69
N ILE A 21 13.47 7.46 -4.09
CA ILE A 21 12.16 7.42 -4.75
C ILE A 21 11.50 8.79 -4.68
N TYR A 22 10.77 9.15 -5.72
CA TYR A 22 10.07 10.44 -5.85
C TYR A 22 8.57 10.21 -6.03
N TYR A 23 7.77 11.15 -5.54
CA TYR A 23 6.32 11.05 -5.60
C TYR A 23 5.65 12.28 -6.19
N THR A 24 4.42 12.06 -6.66
CA THR A 24 3.46 13.12 -6.97
C THR A 24 2.15 12.83 -6.23
N SER A 25 1.30 13.85 -6.13
CA SER A 25 -0.12 13.68 -5.75
C SER A 25 -1.00 13.73 -7.00
N VAL A 26 -2.28 13.41 -6.83
CA VAL A 26 -3.31 13.52 -7.86
C VAL A 26 -4.49 14.35 -7.36
N GLU A 27 -5.09 15.14 -8.26
CA GLU A 27 -6.30 15.92 -7.99
C GLU A 27 -7.56 15.12 -8.33
N ASP A 28 -7.63 14.59 -9.56
CA ASP A 28 -8.65 13.62 -9.94
C ASP A 28 -8.29 12.24 -9.37
N ARG A 29 -9.09 11.83 -8.39
CA ARG A 29 -8.94 10.58 -7.67
C ARG A 29 -9.87 9.49 -8.19
N GLY A 30 -10.63 9.74 -9.26
CA GLY A 30 -11.51 8.77 -9.88
C GLY A 30 -10.83 7.87 -10.91
N TYR A 31 -11.66 7.14 -11.66
CA TYR A 31 -11.22 6.22 -12.71
C TYR A 31 -10.36 6.91 -13.79
N GLU A 32 -10.83 8.05 -14.33
CA GLU A 32 -10.10 8.78 -15.37
C GLU A 32 -8.80 9.40 -14.83
N GLY A 33 -8.81 9.89 -13.60
CA GLY A 33 -7.59 10.30 -12.89
C GLY A 33 -6.57 9.16 -12.79
N GLY A 34 -7.02 7.94 -12.49
CA GLY A 34 -6.19 6.74 -12.49
C GLY A 34 -5.58 6.46 -13.87
N ARG A 35 -6.39 6.52 -14.93
CA ARG A 35 -5.89 6.33 -16.31
C ARG A 35 -4.84 7.38 -16.69
N ALA A 36 -5.11 8.65 -16.38
CA ALA A 36 -4.19 9.75 -16.67
C ALA A 36 -2.87 9.62 -15.89
N ALA A 37 -2.93 9.12 -14.65
CA ALA A 37 -1.76 8.97 -13.78
C ALA A 37 -0.92 7.71 -14.05
N ALA A 38 -1.39 6.76 -14.87
CA ALA A 38 -0.70 5.49 -15.15
C ALA A 38 0.71 5.66 -15.75
N HIS A 39 0.91 6.76 -16.48
CA HIS A 39 2.21 7.15 -17.04
C HIS A 39 2.80 8.37 -16.33
N THR A 40 2.62 8.48 -15.01
CA THR A 40 3.33 9.49 -14.21
C THR A 40 4.86 9.35 -14.35
N TRP A 41 5.57 10.44 -14.11
CA TRP A 41 7.03 10.44 -14.00
C TRP A 41 7.51 9.89 -12.65
N ALA A 42 6.65 9.97 -11.63
CA ALA A 42 6.97 9.60 -10.26
C ALA A 42 7.09 8.09 -10.05
N ASP A 43 7.79 7.69 -9.00
CA ASP A 43 7.93 6.29 -8.59
C ASP A 43 6.69 5.77 -7.87
N TYR A 44 6.05 6.64 -7.08
CA TYR A 44 4.74 6.39 -6.50
C TYR A 44 3.82 7.61 -6.55
N ILE A 45 2.54 7.35 -6.37
CA ILE A 45 1.49 8.35 -6.21
C ILE A 45 1.09 8.35 -4.74
N ASN A 46 1.16 9.53 -4.11
CA ASN A 46 0.54 9.73 -2.81
C ASN A 46 -0.96 10.02 -3.00
N TYR A 47 -1.79 9.08 -2.56
CA TYR A 47 -3.24 9.22 -2.63
C TYR A 47 -3.75 9.76 -1.28
N GLU A 48 -4.12 11.02 -1.27
CA GLU A 48 -4.52 11.76 -0.07
C GLU A 48 -5.93 11.35 0.40
N MET A 49 -6.06 10.85 1.64
CA MET A 49 -7.34 10.60 2.33
C MET A 49 -7.35 11.09 3.79
N GLU A 50 -6.29 11.74 4.30
CA GLU A 50 -6.30 12.39 5.62
C GLU A 50 -7.11 13.69 5.56
N HIS A 51 -6.91 14.49 4.52
CA HIS A 51 -7.58 15.79 4.31
C HIS A 51 -8.62 15.76 3.18
N ALA A 52 -8.86 14.60 2.58
CA ALA A 52 -9.88 14.38 1.55
C ALA A 52 -10.90 13.33 2.04
N PRO A 53 -12.08 13.22 1.39
CA PRO A 53 -13.05 12.19 1.75
C PRO A 53 -12.44 10.80 1.75
N PHE A 54 -12.76 10.01 2.79
CA PHE A 54 -12.43 8.60 2.83
C PHE A 54 -13.36 7.81 1.90
N ASP A 55 -13.09 7.85 0.60
CA ASP A 55 -13.87 7.16 -0.44
C ASP A 55 -13.08 5.99 -1.03
N VAL A 56 -13.36 4.80 -0.49
CA VAL A 56 -12.76 3.53 -0.91
C VAL A 56 -13.27 3.10 -2.28
N SER A 57 -14.48 3.49 -2.67
CA SER A 57 -15.06 3.15 -3.98
C SER A 57 -14.35 3.93 -5.08
N GLN A 58 -14.10 5.23 -4.84
CA GLN A 58 -13.33 6.08 -5.73
C GLN A 58 -11.87 5.60 -5.82
N LEU A 59 -11.23 5.22 -4.71
CA LEU A 59 -9.89 4.61 -4.73
C LEU A 59 -9.84 3.31 -5.54
N LEU A 60 -10.84 2.43 -5.41
CA LEU A 60 -10.91 1.22 -6.21
C LEU A 60 -11.04 1.54 -7.70
N ALA A 61 -11.85 2.55 -8.06
CA ALA A 61 -11.97 3.01 -9.43
C ALA A 61 -10.64 3.58 -9.97
N PHE A 62 -9.92 4.37 -9.16
CA PHE A 62 -8.60 4.88 -9.48
C PHE A 62 -7.60 3.75 -9.78
N MET A 63 -7.52 2.76 -8.88
CA MET A 63 -6.63 1.61 -9.05
C MET A 63 -6.95 0.80 -10.31
N ARG A 64 -8.24 0.67 -10.68
CA ARG A 64 -8.65 0.05 -11.95
C ARG A 64 -8.18 0.86 -13.15
N GLY A 65 -8.35 2.18 -13.12
CA GLY A 65 -7.87 3.08 -14.18
C GLY A 65 -6.37 2.96 -14.39
N LEU A 66 -5.57 2.92 -13.31
CA LEU A 66 -4.13 2.68 -13.39
C LEU A 66 -3.80 1.33 -14.03
N ALA A 67 -4.48 0.26 -13.61
CA ALA A 67 -4.20 -1.10 -14.08
C ALA A 67 -4.60 -1.32 -15.55
N GLU A 68 -5.61 -0.61 -16.04
CA GLU A 68 -6.04 -0.67 -17.44
C GLU A 68 -5.15 0.18 -18.37
N ALA A 69 -4.73 1.36 -17.94
CA ALA A 69 -3.88 2.25 -18.74
C ALA A 69 -2.39 1.90 -18.67
N GLY A 70 -1.98 1.03 -17.73
CA GLY A 70 -0.62 0.51 -17.66
C GLY A 70 -0.21 -0.36 -18.88
N PRO A 71 1.03 -0.86 -18.93
CA PRO A 71 2.07 -0.71 -17.91
C PRO A 71 2.65 0.71 -17.84
N THR A 72 3.35 1.01 -16.75
CA THR A 72 4.18 2.21 -16.62
C THR A 72 5.34 2.18 -17.62
N ARG A 73 6.02 3.33 -17.79
CA ARG A 73 7.26 3.42 -18.60
C ARG A 73 8.38 2.47 -18.13
N SER A 74 8.32 2.02 -16.88
CA SER A 74 9.28 1.10 -16.27
C SER A 74 8.83 -0.37 -16.32
N GLY A 75 7.74 -0.70 -17.02
CA GLY A 75 7.24 -2.06 -17.18
C GLY A 75 6.35 -2.58 -16.04
N HIS A 76 6.30 -1.89 -14.89
CA HIS A 76 5.38 -2.23 -13.79
C HIS A 76 3.93 -2.02 -14.22
N ARG A 77 3.01 -2.88 -13.75
CA ARG A 77 1.60 -2.84 -14.15
C ARG A 77 0.91 -1.53 -13.78
N THR A 78 1.19 -1.01 -12.60
CA THR A 78 0.77 0.33 -12.16
C THR A 78 1.95 1.06 -11.55
N PRO A 79 1.93 2.40 -11.46
CA PRO A 79 2.71 3.11 -10.45
C PRO A 79 2.37 2.55 -9.06
N ALA A 80 3.31 2.62 -8.11
CA ALA A 80 2.97 2.34 -6.73
C ALA A 80 1.99 3.41 -6.22
N VAL A 81 1.02 3.01 -5.39
CA VAL A 81 0.07 3.92 -4.77
C VAL A 81 0.18 3.76 -3.27
N ILE A 82 0.48 4.85 -2.57
CA ILE A 82 0.57 4.90 -1.12
C ILE A 82 -0.53 5.83 -0.63
N VAL A 83 -1.38 5.36 0.29
CA VAL A 83 -2.51 6.15 0.79
C VAL A 83 -2.14 6.84 2.10
N THR A 84 -2.33 8.15 2.18
CA THR A 84 -2.36 8.88 3.46
C THR A 84 -3.69 8.57 4.14
N LEU A 85 -3.70 7.80 5.24
CA LEU A 85 -4.96 7.41 5.90
C LEU A 85 -5.43 8.47 6.92
N PRO A 86 -6.75 8.72 7.07
CA PRO A 86 -7.31 9.55 8.13
C PRO A 86 -7.35 8.80 9.47
N CYS A 87 -6.23 8.17 9.84
CA CYS A 87 -6.07 7.40 11.06
C CYS A 87 -4.79 7.87 11.76
N HIS A 88 -4.91 8.28 13.01
CA HIS A 88 -3.82 8.86 13.78
C HIS A 88 -3.11 7.82 14.64
N GLY A 89 -1.78 7.88 14.64
CA GLY A 89 -0.89 7.04 15.44
C GLY A 89 -0.59 7.58 16.85
N ILE A 90 -1.54 8.31 17.45
CA ILE A 90 -1.34 8.98 18.75
C ILE A 90 -1.27 8.00 19.93
N ASP A 91 -2.02 6.90 19.86
CA ASP A 91 -1.99 5.80 20.83
C ASP A 91 -2.54 4.50 20.22
N GLU A 92 -2.24 3.37 20.87
CA GLU A 92 -2.61 2.03 20.37
C GLU A 92 -4.13 1.83 20.28
N GLN A 93 -4.89 2.32 21.26
CA GLN A 93 -6.34 2.10 21.32
C GLN A 93 -7.04 2.87 20.20
N THR A 94 -6.71 4.16 20.04
CA THR A 94 -7.22 5.01 18.96
C THR A 94 -6.91 4.41 17.59
N PHE A 95 -5.67 3.93 17.38
CA PHE A 95 -5.33 3.29 16.12
C PHE A 95 -6.11 2.00 15.91
N ARG A 96 -6.16 1.10 16.91
CA ARG A 96 -6.86 -0.19 16.77
C ARG A 96 -8.35 -0.02 16.52
N ALA A 97 -9.00 0.99 17.08
CA ALA A 97 -10.40 1.31 16.82
C ALA A 97 -10.66 1.71 15.35
N ASN A 98 -9.65 2.23 14.66
CA ASN A 98 -9.74 2.71 13.28
C ASN A 98 -9.04 1.80 12.25
N ALA A 99 -8.43 0.69 12.68
CA ALA A 99 -7.69 -0.24 11.82
C ALA A 99 -8.55 -0.92 10.75
N TRP A 100 -9.89 -0.80 10.81
CA TRP A 100 -10.78 -1.24 9.73
C TRP A 100 -10.50 -0.49 8.41
N MET A 101 -10.03 0.77 8.47
CA MET A 101 -9.68 1.57 7.29
C MET A 101 -8.52 0.93 6.51
N VAL A 102 -7.52 0.41 7.23
CA VAL A 102 -6.36 -0.30 6.63
C VAL A 102 -6.83 -1.48 5.79
N GLN A 103 -7.77 -2.27 6.30
CA GLN A 103 -8.29 -3.43 5.58
C GLN A 103 -9.02 -3.02 4.30
N GLN A 104 -9.83 -1.96 4.36
CA GLN A 104 -10.59 -1.45 3.22
C GLN A 104 -9.67 -0.94 2.11
N VAL A 105 -8.68 -0.11 2.43
CA VAL A 105 -7.78 0.44 1.40
C VAL A 105 -6.82 -0.61 0.84
N LEU A 106 -6.34 -1.55 1.66
CA LEU A 106 -5.52 -2.66 1.16
C LEU A 106 -6.31 -3.63 0.26
N ALA A 107 -7.64 -3.67 0.37
CA ALA A 107 -8.48 -4.47 -0.51
C ALA A 107 -8.62 -3.88 -1.92
N THR A 108 -8.29 -2.61 -2.13
CA THR A 108 -8.33 -1.97 -3.46
C THR A 108 -7.07 -2.20 -4.28
N GLY A 109 -6.04 -2.83 -3.71
CA GLY A 109 -4.78 -3.12 -4.40
C GLY A 109 -3.74 -2.01 -4.32
N ILE A 110 -3.82 -1.10 -3.34
CA ILE A 110 -2.74 -0.14 -3.08
C ILE A 110 -1.45 -0.85 -2.65
N HIS A 111 -0.34 -0.12 -2.74
CA HIS A 111 1.03 -0.63 -2.53
C HIS A 111 1.64 -0.13 -1.21
N GLY A 112 0.92 0.68 -0.43
CA GLY A 112 1.43 1.19 0.82
C GLY A 112 0.47 2.13 1.54
N ILE A 113 0.81 2.47 2.77
CA ILE A 113 0.05 3.38 3.63
C ILE A 113 1.02 4.32 4.35
N LEU A 114 0.67 5.61 4.44
CA LEU A 114 1.27 6.56 5.37
C LEU A 114 0.37 6.69 6.61
N LEU A 115 0.93 6.40 7.79
CA LEU A 115 0.30 6.64 9.08
C LEU A 115 0.51 8.11 9.48
N CYS A 116 -0.59 8.81 9.76
CA CYS A 116 -0.55 10.19 10.23
C CYS A 116 -0.33 10.27 11.74
N HIS A 117 0.31 11.34 12.22
CA HIS A 117 0.53 11.58 13.65
C HIS A 117 1.12 10.35 14.36
N ALA A 118 2.22 9.80 13.83
CA ALA A 118 2.88 8.60 14.33
C ALA A 118 3.67 8.90 15.62
N GLU A 119 2.96 9.21 16.69
CA GLU A 119 3.51 9.70 17.96
C GLU A 119 3.73 8.57 18.99
N SER A 120 3.09 7.42 18.80
CA SER A 120 3.19 6.25 19.70
C SER A 120 3.83 5.02 19.02
N PRO A 121 4.91 4.45 19.58
CA PRO A 121 5.47 3.17 19.13
C PRO A 121 4.46 2.02 19.17
N GLN A 122 3.56 2.01 20.14
CA GLN A 122 2.50 1.01 20.27
C GLN A 122 1.45 1.17 19.16
N ALA A 123 1.10 2.40 18.80
CA ALA A 123 0.26 2.67 17.63
C ALA A 123 0.94 2.23 16.33
N VAL A 124 2.24 2.51 16.16
CA VAL A 124 3.03 2.04 15.01
C VAL A 124 3.06 0.51 14.95
N LYS A 125 3.26 -0.17 16.08
CA LYS A 125 3.20 -1.65 16.14
C LYS A 125 1.83 -2.17 15.70
N ALA A 126 0.75 -1.59 16.22
CA ALA A 126 -0.62 -1.95 15.84
C ALA A 126 -0.91 -1.67 14.36
N PHE A 127 -0.35 -0.59 13.82
CA PHE A 127 -0.39 -0.27 12.39
C PHE A 127 0.27 -1.35 11.56
N VAL A 128 1.53 -1.68 11.84
CA VAL A 128 2.22 -2.75 11.12
C VAL A 128 1.40 -4.04 11.20
N GLU A 129 0.97 -4.48 12.38
CA GLU A 129 0.13 -5.69 12.55
C GLU A 129 -1.16 -5.68 11.70
N SER A 130 -1.82 -4.54 11.54
CA SER A 130 -3.07 -4.42 10.78
C SER A 130 -2.91 -4.60 9.26
N THR A 131 -1.68 -4.46 8.75
CA THR A 131 -1.36 -4.64 7.32
C THR A 131 -1.01 -6.08 6.96
N ARG A 132 -0.80 -6.95 7.95
CA ARG A 132 -0.29 -8.31 7.78
C ARG A 132 -1.39 -9.35 7.94
N TYR A 133 -1.36 -10.41 7.13
CA TYR A 133 -2.29 -11.53 7.30
C TYR A 133 -2.00 -12.35 8.56
N PRO A 134 -3.00 -13.03 9.15
CA PRO A 134 -2.82 -13.83 10.37
C PRO A 134 -1.83 -14.99 10.23
N PHE A 135 -1.61 -15.50 9.02
CA PHE A 135 -0.66 -16.57 8.73
C PHE A 135 0.77 -16.06 8.46
N ALA A 136 1.00 -14.74 8.42
CA ALA A 136 2.32 -14.19 8.21
C ALA A 136 3.25 -14.51 9.39
N GLU A 137 4.53 -14.75 9.11
CA GLU A 137 5.53 -14.99 10.14
C GLU A 137 5.61 -13.81 11.11
N ARG A 138 5.62 -14.09 12.42
CA ARG A 138 5.49 -13.06 13.45
C ARG A 138 6.63 -12.04 13.44
N ARG A 139 7.87 -12.43 13.13
CA ARG A 139 9.02 -11.50 12.95
C ARG A 139 9.14 -10.41 14.04
N GLY A 140 8.93 -10.79 15.31
CA GLY A 140 8.97 -9.88 16.45
C GLY A 140 7.67 -9.10 16.74
N LEU A 141 6.60 -9.37 16.01
CA LEU A 141 5.26 -8.81 16.19
C LEU A 141 4.25 -9.85 16.68
N GLU A 142 3.06 -9.39 17.08
CA GLU A 142 1.94 -10.30 17.29
C GLU A 142 1.38 -10.83 15.96
N VAL A 143 0.34 -11.65 16.05
CA VAL A 143 -0.40 -12.14 14.88
C VAL A 143 -0.90 -10.96 14.03
N GLY A 144 -0.73 -11.07 12.72
CA GLY A 144 -1.29 -10.11 11.76
C GLY A 144 -2.82 -10.04 11.88
N ARG A 145 -3.39 -8.86 11.65
CA ARG A 145 -4.82 -8.58 11.84
C ARG A 145 -5.56 -8.21 10.55
N ARG A 146 -4.93 -8.34 9.38
CA ARG A 146 -5.58 -8.09 8.09
C ARG A 146 -6.64 -9.17 7.81
N GLY A 147 -7.87 -8.75 7.57
CA GLY A 147 -8.96 -9.65 7.19
C GLY A 147 -8.73 -10.37 5.86
N SER A 148 -9.25 -11.59 5.75
CA SER A 148 -9.34 -12.34 4.49
C SER A 148 -10.70 -12.09 3.83
N GLY A 149 -10.74 -12.03 2.50
CA GLY A 149 -11.94 -11.85 1.69
C GLY A 149 -11.77 -10.84 0.55
N GLY A 150 -10.88 -9.85 0.71
CA GLY A 150 -10.61 -8.81 -0.30
C GLY A 150 -9.46 -9.12 -1.26
N GLN A 151 -8.67 -10.18 -1.01
CA GLN A 151 -7.43 -10.44 -1.74
C GLN A 151 -7.60 -10.69 -3.25
N ALA A 152 -8.74 -11.23 -3.69
CA ALA A 152 -8.92 -11.55 -5.11
C ALA A 152 -8.95 -10.29 -5.97
N GLY A 153 -9.66 -9.24 -5.53
CA GLY A 153 -9.70 -7.95 -6.22
C GLY A 153 -8.34 -7.26 -6.23
N ALA A 154 -7.68 -7.21 -5.07
CA ALA A 154 -6.36 -6.59 -4.95
C ALA A 154 -5.28 -7.34 -5.77
N ALA A 155 -5.27 -8.68 -5.75
CA ALA A 155 -4.38 -9.49 -6.57
C ALA A 155 -4.61 -9.24 -8.07
N ALA A 156 -5.87 -9.08 -8.48
CA ALA A 156 -6.24 -8.73 -9.85
C ALA A 156 -5.85 -7.31 -10.25
N ILE A 157 -5.54 -6.39 -9.33
CA ILE A 157 -4.91 -5.08 -9.60
C ILE A 157 -3.38 -5.22 -9.73
N TRP A 158 -2.77 -6.12 -8.96
CA TRP A 158 -1.32 -6.38 -9.03
C TRP A 158 -0.93 -7.29 -10.21
N GLY A 159 -1.90 -8.02 -10.78
CA GLY A 159 -1.68 -8.93 -11.90
C GLY A 159 -1.10 -10.26 -11.45
N LEU A 160 -1.37 -10.64 -10.20
CA LEU A 160 -0.83 -11.84 -9.57
C LEU A 160 -1.92 -12.89 -9.34
N PRO A 161 -1.55 -14.19 -9.34
CA PRO A 161 -2.34 -15.22 -8.70
C PRO A 161 -2.60 -14.89 -7.22
N VAL A 162 -3.78 -15.23 -6.70
CA VAL A 162 -4.18 -14.92 -5.32
C VAL A 162 -3.18 -15.46 -4.28
N GLN A 163 -2.69 -16.69 -4.48
CA GLN A 163 -1.69 -17.27 -3.56
C GLN A 163 -0.38 -16.47 -3.55
N GLU A 164 0.08 -16.00 -4.71
CA GLU A 164 1.28 -15.19 -4.78
C GLU A 164 1.06 -13.83 -4.11
N TYR A 165 -0.08 -13.18 -4.37
CA TYR A 165 -0.46 -11.94 -3.69
C TYR A 165 -0.47 -12.09 -2.17
N LEU A 166 -1.10 -13.15 -1.64
CA LEU A 166 -1.13 -13.41 -0.19
C LEU A 166 0.26 -13.58 0.42
N ARG A 167 1.24 -14.07 -0.35
CA ARG A 167 2.63 -14.25 0.07
C ARG A 167 3.41 -12.93 0.08
N VAL A 168 3.18 -12.06 -0.91
CA VAL A 168 3.99 -10.85 -1.13
C VAL A 168 3.34 -9.55 -0.63
N ALA A 169 2.02 -9.54 -0.37
CA ALA A 169 1.30 -8.38 0.16
C ALA A 169 1.50 -8.22 1.69
N ASP A 170 2.77 -8.12 2.10
CA ASP A 170 3.26 -7.89 3.47
C ASP A 170 4.29 -6.73 3.45
N PRO A 171 4.53 -6.01 4.57
CA PRO A 171 5.48 -4.89 4.61
C PRO A 171 6.91 -5.31 4.28
N TRP A 172 7.56 -4.55 3.41
CA TRP A 172 9.00 -4.60 3.18
C TRP A 172 9.72 -3.56 4.06
N PRO A 173 10.94 -3.81 4.57
CA PRO A 173 11.76 -5.03 4.47
C PRO A 173 11.42 -6.09 5.53
N LEU A 174 10.34 -5.91 6.30
CA LEU A 174 9.94 -6.86 7.33
C LEU A 174 9.76 -8.26 6.74
N ASN A 175 9.02 -8.40 5.64
CA ASN A 175 9.09 -9.54 4.73
C ASN A 175 10.08 -9.20 3.58
N PRO A 176 11.11 -10.01 3.28
CA PRO A 176 12.10 -9.70 2.26
C PRO A 176 11.50 -9.73 0.85
N ASP A 177 10.42 -10.50 0.67
CA ASP A 177 9.62 -10.54 -0.57
C ASP A 177 8.42 -9.58 -0.54
N GLY A 178 8.24 -8.87 0.58
CA GLY A 178 7.15 -7.94 0.80
C GLY A 178 7.09 -6.86 -0.27
N GLN A 179 5.89 -6.43 -0.62
CA GLN A 179 5.64 -5.42 -1.65
C GLN A 179 4.86 -4.21 -1.11
N LEU A 180 4.54 -4.20 0.20
CA LEU A 180 3.91 -3.05 0.85
C LEU A 180 4.97 -2.11 1.44
N LEU A 181 4.82 -0.81 1.19
CA LEU A 181 5.60 0.23 1.87
C LEU A 181 4.76 0.91 2.94
N LEU A 182 5.26 0.93 4.17
CA LEU A 182 4.64 1.64 5.28
C LEU A 182 5.48 2.86 5.62
N GLY A 183 4.87 4.04 5.62
CA GLY A 183 5.52 5.28 6.05
C GLY A 183 4.87 5.86 7.29
N LEU A 184 5.65 6.65 8.03
CA LEU A 184 5.24 7.34 9.24
C LEU A 184 5.36 8.83 9.00
N LYS A 185 4.28 9.58 9.25
CA LYS A 185 4.31 11.04 9.33
C LYS A 185 4.43 11.40 10.81
N ILE A 186 5.58 11.95 11.18
CA ILE A 186 5.97 12.28 12.55
C ILE A 186 5.81 13.79 12.76
#